data_AF-D4J4Z6-F1
#
_entry.id   AF-D4J4Z6-F1
#
_cell.length_a   1.000
_cell.length_b   1.000
_cell.length_c   1.000
_cell.angle_alpha   90.00
_cell.angle_beta   90.00
_cell.angle_gamma   90.00
#
_symmetry.space_group_name_H-M   'P 1'
#
loop_
_entity.id
_entity.type
_entity.pdbx_description
1 polymer ?
#
loop_
_entity_poly.entity_id
_entity_poly.type
_entity_poly.pdbx_seq_one_letter_code
_entity_poly.pdbx_strand_id
1 'polypeptide(L)'
;MEGTIKYVNPEQKYGYIKAEGEHDISFKMKEGMEYPLNAHVTFDLIVLENSRRYADNIVLQEHGPRKHGKLKISNPYAPSKIENQIAENKESCAIISALISKSRGTKETVFPFNDYAYLPTYYQHRPENQWLIGKPSGYWINGNSLLYLKIKKQIRYQGTTQGNGTMVPKYGCDSLLLGKHVYKNICAFTKNAGIRPEFYHIAYLDGENSVAIISLAQLNTLLEKGYNGIAIGEYPGKRPDLPNRYMIPVTCFKEYR
;
A
#
# COMPACT_ATOMS: atom_id res chain seq x y z
N MET A 1 27.84 -18.12 11.32
CA MET A 1 26.60 -17.32 11.46
C MET A 1 25.98 -17.09 10.09
N GLU A 2 24.69 -16.75 10.05
CA GLU A 2 23.98 -16.40 8.81
C GLU A 2 23.54 -14.93 8.85
N GLY A 3 23.49 -14.29 7.69
CA GLY A 3 23.05 -12.90 7.59
C GLY A 3 22.76 -12.48 6.16
N THR A 4 22.38 -11.21 6.03
CA THR A 4 22.07 -10.59 4.73
C THR A 4 22.95 -9.38 4.51
N ILE A 5 23.57 -9.26 3.34
CA ILE A 5 24.38 -8.09 2.96
C ILE A 5 23.47 -6.86 2.95
N LYS A 6 23.70 -5.92 3.88
CA LYS A 6 22.90 -4.71 4.08
C LYS A 6 23.45 -3.50 3.33
N TYR A 7 24.78 -3.40 3.28
CA TYR A 7 25.49 -2.27 2.70
C TYR A 7 26.87 -2.71 2.21
N VAL A 8 27.32 -2.10 1.11
CA VAL A 8 28.65 -2.32 0.54
C VAL A 8 29.18 -0.97 0.03
N ASN A 9 30.43 -0.66 0.37
CA ASN A 9 31.18 0.47 -0.18
C ASN A 9 32.36 -0.08 -1.01
N PRO A 10 32.23 -0.18 -2.35
CA PRO A 10 33.28 -0.70 -3.22
C PRO A 10 34.55 0.16 -3.27
N GLU A 11 34.46 1.46 -3.00
CA GLU A 11 35.59 2.40 -3.00
C GLU A 11 36.47 2.16 -1.77
N GLN A 12 35.85 2.02 -0.60
CA GLN A 12 36.54 1.83 0.68
C GLN A 12 36.70 0.35 1.08
N LYS A 13 36.28 -0.59 0.22
CA LYS A 13 36.44 -2.05 0.37
C LYS A 13 35.87 -2.63 1.68
N TYR A 14 34.70 -2.14 2.13
CA TYR A 14 34.01 -2.67 3.30
C TYR A 14 32.50 -2.74 3.11
N GLY A 15 31.82 -3.46 3.99
CA GLY A 15 30.36 -3.54 4.02
C GLY A 15 29.81 -3.93 5.40
N TYR A 16 28.49 -4.07 5.47
CA TYR A 16 27.77 -4.52 6.66
C TYR A 16 26.81 -5.66 6.36
N ILE A 17 26.77 -6.63 7.26
CA ILE A 17 25.84 -7.76 7.27
C ILE A 17 24.83 -7.55 8.39
N LYS A 18 23.54 -7.65 8.05
CA LYS A 18 22.47 -7.75 9.04
C LYS A 18 22.32 -9.21 9.46
N ALA A 19 22.70 -9.53 10.69
CA ALA A 19 22.48 -10.82 11.31
C ALA A 19 21.32 -10.75 12.31
N GLU A 20 20.56 -11.83 12.47
CA GLU A 20 19.39 -11.86 13.36
C GLU A 20 19.85 -11.80 14.82
N GLY A 21 19.28 -10.88 15.61
CA GLY A 21 19.60 -10.70 17.03
C GLY A 21 20.88 -9.91 17.33
N GLU A 22 21.65 -9.54 16.30
CA GLU A 22 22.91 -8.79 16.45
C GLU A 22 22.82 -7.37 15.85
N HIS A 23 23.69 -6.47 16.31
CA HIS A 23 23.96 -5.23 15.59
C HIS A 23 24.59 -5.53 14.22
N ASP A 24 24.53 -4.57 13.29
CA ASP A 24 25.12 -4.77 11.96
C ASP A 24 26.62 -5.12 12.09
N ILE A 25 27.02 -6.25 11.50
CA ILE A 25 28.37 -6.77 11.58
C ILE A 25 29.17 -6.27 10.38
N SER A 26 30.28 -5.58 10.64
CA SER A 26 31.17 -5.07 9.58
C SER A 26 31.97 -6.19 8.91
N PHE A 27 32.32 -6.03 7.63
CA PHE A 27 33.25 -6.92 6.93
C PHE A 27 34.12 -6.16 5.94
N LYS A 28 35.28 -6.73 5.61
CA LYS A 28 36.18 -6.24 4.57
C LYS A 28 35.93 -7.03 3.28
N MET A 29 35.81 -6.33 2.16
CA MET A 29 35.63 -6.95 0.85
C MET A 29 36.93 -7.64 0.41
N LYS A 30 36.81 -8.88 -0.10
CA LYS A 30 37.92 -9.57 -0.76
C LYS A 30 37.99 -9.13 -2.24
N GLU A 31 39.21 -8.99 -2.73
CA GLU A 31 39.46 -8.59 -4.12
C GLU A 31 38.93 -9.66 -5.09
N GLY A 32 38.30 -9.24 -6.19
CA GLY A 32 37.69 -10.14 -7.18
C GLY A 32 36.37 -10.80 -6.76
N MET A 33 35.86 -10.54 -5.55
CA MET A 33 34.57 -11.07 -5.08
C MET A 33 33.48 -10.00 -5.13
N GLU A 34 32.31 -10.36 -5.67
CA GLU A 34 31.12 -9.51 -5.64
C GLU A 34 30.30 -9.76 -4.37
N TYR A 35 29.74 -8.68 -3.81
CA TYR A 35 28.88 -8.74 -2.63
C TYR A 35 27.55 -8.05 -2.94
N PRO A 36 26.59 -8.74 -3.58
CA PRO A 36 25.33 -8.13 -3.97
C PRO A 36 24.52 -7.70 -2.74
N LEU A 37 23.89 -6.53 -2.81
CA LEU A 37 22.94 -6.09 -1.78
C LEU A 37 21.81 -7.12 -1.64
N ASN A 38 21.42 -7.41 -0.40
CA ASN A 38 20.43 -8.42 -0.02
C ASN A 38 20.83 -9.88 -0.28
N ALA A 39 22.09 -10.16 -0.63
CA ALA A 39 22.57 -11.55 -0.72
C ALA A 39 22.59 -12.21 0.67
N HIS A 40 22.14 -13.46 0.72
CA HIS A 40 22.28 -14.31 1.91
C HIS A 40 23.69 -14.88 1.97
N VAL A 41 24.30 -14.77 3.14
CA VAL A 41 25.66 -15.20 3.38
C VAL A 41 25.76 -16.00 4.67
N THR A 42 26.65 -16.97 4.65
CA THR A 42 27.24 -17.53 5.88
C THR A 42 28.59 -16.87 6.10
N PHE A 43 28.94 -16.62 7.36
CA PHE A 43 30.20 -15.99 7.74
C PHE A 43 30.63 -16.44 9.13
N ASP A 44 31.93 -16.36 9.39
CA ASP A 44 32.51 -16.54 10.71
C ASP A 44 32.51 -15.19 11.44
N LEU A 45 31.92 -15.16 12.64
CA LEU A 45 31.96 -13.97 13.50
C LEU A 45 33.26 -13.98 14.28
N ILE A 46 34.12 -13.01 14.02
CA ILE A 46 35.35 -12.80 14.78
C ILE A 46 35.09 -11.71 15.83
N VAL A 47 35.33 -12.04 17.09
CA VAL A 47 35.26 -11.12 18.23
C VAL A 47 36.67 -10.85 18.72
N LEU A 48 37.11 -9.60 18.62
CA LEU A 48 38.42 -9.17 19.12
C LEU A 48 38.34 -8.84 20.62
N GLU A 49 39.50 -8.84 21.29
CA GLU A 49 39.64 -8.57 22.74
C GLU A 49 39.02 -7.22 23.17
N ASN A 50 38.95 -6.24 22.26
CA ASN A 50 38.33 -4.94 22.49
C ASN A 50 36.82 -4.89 22.19
N SER A 51 36.15 -6.05 22.15
CA SER A 51 34.73 -6.22 21.83
C SER A 51 34.32 -5.77 20.41
N ARG A 52 35.28 -5.46 19.52
CA ARG A 52 34.99 -5.23 18.10
C ARG A 52 34.63 -6.55 17.43
N ARG A 53 33.61 -6.48 16.58
CA ARG A 53 33.05 -7.64 15.88
C ARG A 53 33.12 -7.41 14.37
N TYR A 54 33.64 -8.39 13.64
CA TYR A 54 33.60 -8.37 12.19
C TYR A 54 33.35 -9.77 11.63
N ALA A 55 32.89 -9.82 10.40
CA ALA A 55 32.63 -11.05 9.67
C ALA A 55 33.82 -11.38 8.75
N ASP A 56 34.24 -12.64 8.77
CA ASP A 56 35.22 -13.22 7.83
C ASP A 56 34.67 -14.52 7.22
N ASN A 57 35.37 -15.09 6.25
CA ASN A 57 34.98 -16.29 5.51
C ASN A 57 33.54 -16.22 4.98
N ILE A 58 33.20 -15.06 4.41
CA ILE A 58 31.88 -14.81 3.83
C ILE A 58 31.71 -15.70 2.60
N VAL A 59 30.76 -16.61 2.67
CA VAL A 59 30.36 -17.49 1.57
C VAL A 59 28.96 -17.08 1.13
N LEU A 60 28.84 -16.73 -0.16
CA LEU A 60 27.54 -16.52 -0.80
C LEU A 60 26.81 -17.86 -0.85
N GLN A 61 25.60 -17.89 -0.30
CA GLN A 61 24.75 -19.05 -0.39
C GLN A 61 24.04 -19.02 -1.75
N GLU A 62 24.38 -19.95 -2.65
CA GLU A 62 23.52 -20.27 -3.80
C GLU A 62 22.13 -20.63 -3.26
N HIS A 63 21.07 -20.22 -3.95
CA HIS A 63 19.69 -20.32 -3.48
C HIS A 63 19.26 -21.78 -3.21
N GLY A 64 19.63 -22.31 -2.06
CA GLY A 64 19.07 -23.49 -1.42
C GLY A 64 17.73 -23.16 -0.77
N PRO A 65 16.83 -24.14 -0.61
CA PRO A 65 15.47 -23.90 -0.15
C PRO A 65 15.50 -23.30 1.24
N ARG A 66 15.03 -22.05 1.32
CA ARG A 66 14.90 -21.25 2.53
C ARG A 66 14.35 -22.08 3.70
N LYS A 67 15.20 -22.39 4.70
CA LYS A 67 14.73 -22.71 6.05
C LYS A 67 14.35 -21.41 6.76
N HIS A 68 13.23 -20.83 6.34
CA HIS A 68 12.61 -19.74 7.08
C HIS A 68 12.01 -20.30 8.37
N GLY A 69 12.59 -19.95 9.52
CA GLY A 69 11.76 -19.63 10.68
C GLY A 69 10.68 -18.66 10.17
N LYS A 70 9.40 -19.01 10.38
CA LYS A 70 8.22 -18.50 9.64
C LYS A 70 8.14 -16.96 9.50
N LEU A 71 8.96 -16.38 8.63
CA LEU A 71 8.64 -15.18 7.89
C LEU A 71 7.54 -15.63 6.92
N LYS A 72 6.28 -15.30 7.27
CA LYS A 72 5.16 -15.35 6.34
C LYS A 72 5.45 -14.36 5.19
N ILE A 73 6.32 -14.74 4.25
CA ILE A 73 6.33 -14.19 2.91
C ILE A 73 5.09 -14.76 2.27
N SER A 74 3.98 -14.11 2.56
CA SER A 74 2.70 -14.45 2.00
C SER A 74 2.83 -14.20 0.50
N ASN A 75 2.93 -15.25 -0.32
CA ASN A 75 2.87 -15.13 -1.77
C ASN A 75 1.59 -14.34 -2.11
N PRO A 76 1.65 -13.07 -2.59
CA PRO A 76 0.47 -12.29 -2.97
C PRO A 76 -0.41 -13.01 -4.00
N TYR A 77 0.18 -13.99 -4.68
CA TYR A 77 -0.33 -14.72 -5.83
C TYR A 77 -0.75 -16.15 -5.50
N ALA A 78 -0.77 -16.55 -4.22
CA ALA A 78 -1.43 -17.81 -3.88
C ALA A 78 -2.91 -17.72 -4.31
N PRO A 79 -3.46 -18.72 -5.01
CA PRO A 79 -4.88 -18.72 -5.41
C PRO A 79 -5.82 -18.34 -4.27
N SER A 80 -5.51 -18.81 -3.07
CA SER A 80 -6.21 -18.47 -1.82
C SER A 80 -6.25 -16.97 -1.50
N LYS A 81 -5.23 -16.18 -1.85
CA LYS A 81 -5.26 -14.73 -1.64
C LYS A 81 -6.14 -13.99 -2.64
N ILE A 82 -6.16 -14.44 -3.90
CA ILE A 82 -7.03 -13.86 -4.91
C ILE A 82 -8.48 -14.16 -4.55
N GLU A 83 -8.76 -15.41 -4.17
CA GLU A 83 -10.07 -15.84 -3.67
C GLU A 83 -10.51 -15.05 -2.43
N ASN A 84 -9.61 -14.86 -1.47
CA ASN A 84 -9.88 -14.01 -0.30
C ASN A 84 -10.20 -12.57 -0.71
N GLN A 85 -9.44 -11.98 -1.64
CA GLN A 85 -9.70 -10.62 -2.11
C GLN A 85 -11.05 -10.50 -2.83
N ILE A 86 -11.43 -11.51 -3.63
CA ILE A 86 -12.75 -11.58 -4.29
C ILE A 86 -13.84 -11.68 -3.23
N ALA A 87 -13.68 -12.55 -2.23
CA ALA A 87 -14.63 -12.72 -1.13
C ALA A 87 -14.80 -11.41 -0.33
N GLU A 88 -13.69 -10.75 0.02
CA GLU A 88 -13.70 -9.45 0.72
C GLU A 88 -14.39 -8.36 -0.12
N ASN A 89 -14.18 -8.34 -1.44
CA ASN A 89 -14.85 -7.39 -2.32
C ASN A 89 -16.36 -7.66 -2.37
N LYS A 90 -16.78 -8.93 -2.47
CA LYS A 90 -18.20 -9.33 -2.44
C LYS A 90 -18.87 -8.89 -1.14
N GLU A 91 -18.26 -9.20 0.00
CA GLU A 91 -18.73 -8.78 1.32
C GLU A 91 -18.85 -7.26 1.41
N SER A 92 -17.80 -6.53 1.01
CA SER A 92 -17.81 -5.06 1.06
C SER A 92 -18.88 -4.46 0.15
N CYS A 93 -19.10 -5.03 -1.04
CA CYS A 93 -20.17 -4.58 -1.94
C CYS A 93 -21.56 -4.82 -1.34
N ALA A 94 -21.76 -5.94 -0.64
CA ALA A 94 -23.03 -6.22 0.06
C ALA A 94 -23.31 -5.19 1.16
N ILE A 95 -22.30 -4.88 1.99
CA ILE A 95 -22.42 -3.87 3.05
C ILE A 95 -22.72 -2.48 2.45
N ILE A 96 -21.99 -2.08 1.42
CA ILE A 96 -22.23 -0.79 0.73
C ILE A 96 -23.64 -0.75 0.14
N SER A 97 -24.10 -1.83 -0.49
CA SER A 97 -25.46 -1.92 -1.03
C SER A 97 -26.52 -1.69 0.05
N ALA A 98 -26.35 -2.33 1.22
CA ALA A 98 -27.26 -2.18 2.35
C ALA A 98 -27.29 -0.75 2.88
N LEU A 99 -26.12 -0.14 3.10
CA LEU A 99 -26.00 1.23 3.60
C LEU A 99 -26.58 2.28 2.64
N ILE A 100 -26.25 2.18 1.35
CA ILE A 100 -26.80 3.08 0.33
C ILE A 100 -28.32 2.91 0.23
N SER A 101 -28.80 1.66 0.25
CA SER A 101 -30.24 1.37 0.15
C SER A 101 -31.01 1.96 1.33
N LYS A 102 -30.52 1.71 2.55
CA LYS A 102 -31.10 2.25 3.79
C LYS A 102 -31.16 3.77 3.77
N SER A 103 -30.06 4.42 3.39
CA SER A 103 -29.99 5.88 3.34
C SER A 103 -30.86 6.51 2.25
N ARG A 104 -31.10 5.84 1.12
CA ARG A 104 -31.90 6.38 0.00
C ARG A 104 -33.38 5.95 0.05
N GLY A 105 -33.72 4.96 0.86
CA GLY A 105 -35.06 4.35 0.86
C GLY A 105 -35.38 3.56 -0.41
N THR A 106 -34.37 3.26 -1.24
CA THR A 106 -34.51 2.53 -2.51
C THR A 106 -33.58 1.32 -2.50
N LYS A 107 -33.93 0.27 -3.23
CA LYS A 107 -33.03 -0.88 -3.40
C LYS A 107 -31.90 -0.50 -4.34
N GLU A 108 -30.69 -0.43 -3.81
CA GLU A 108 -29.47 -0.08 -4.52
C GLU A 108 -28.51 -1.26 -4.47
N THR A 109 -27.79 -1.53 -5.56
CA THR A 109 -26.90 -2.69 -5.64
C THR A 109 -25.54 -2.29 -6.18
N VAL A 110 -24.52 -2.61 -5.40
CA VAL A 110 -23.12 -2.53 -5.77
C VAL A 110 -22.63 -3.93 -6.09
N PHE A 111 -21.99 -4.08 -7.24
CA PHE A 111 -21.51 -5.34 -7.76
C PHE A 111 -20.00 -5.44 -7.60
N PRO A 112 -19.46 -6.62 -7.24
CA PRO A 112 -18.02 -6.85 -7.23
C PRO A 112 -17.47 -6.80 -8.66
N PHE A 113 -16.32 -6.13 -8.83
CA PHE A 113 -15.68 -6.01 -10.14
C PHE A 113 -14.74 -7.19 -10.37
N ASN A 114 -15.28 -8.25 -11.00
CA ASN A 114 -14.61 -9.55 -11.12
C ASN A 114 -13.87 -9.77 -12.45
N ASP A 115 -14.19 -8.99 -13.49
CA ASP A 115 -13.65 -9.14 -14.86
C ASP A 115 -12.11 -9.07 -14.89
N TYR A 116 -11.52 -8.41 -13.88
CA TYR A 116 -10.07 -8.27 -13.71
C TYR A 116 -9.60 -8.81 -12.36
N ALA A 117 -10.28 -9.79 -11.76
CA ALA A 117 -9.83 -10.34 -10.48
C ALA A 117 -8.50 -11.11 -10.62
N TYR A 118 -8.32 -11.80 -11.75
CA TYR A 118 -7.15 -12.66 -12.05
C TYR A 118 -6.14 -12.02 -13.03
N LEU A 119 -6.58 -11.03 -13.81
CA LEU A 119 -5.72 -10.34 -14.80
C LEU A 119 -4.49 -9.66 -14.18
N PRO A 120 -4.59 -8.91 -13.07
CA PRO A 120 -3.45 -8.23 -12.51
C PRO A 120 -2.39 -9.20 -11.98
N THR A 121 -2.78 -10.30 -11.38
CA THR A 121 -1.83 -11.29 -10.86
C THR A 121 -1.03 -12.00 -11.96
N TYR A 122 -1.57 -12.13 -13.18
CA TYR A 122 -0.83 -12.71 -14.31
C TYR A 122 0.02 -11.68 -15.07
N TYR A 123 -0.45 -10.44 -15.17
CA TYR A 123 0.13 -9.44 -16.07
C TYR A 123 0.84 -8.25 -15.39
N GLN A 124 0.65 -8.01 -14.08
CA GLN A 124 1.28 -6.89 -13.34
C GLN A 124 2.81 -6.98 -13.24
N HIS A 125 3.39 -8.16 -13.46
CA HIS A 125 4.84 -8.31 -13.53
C HIS A 125 5.45 -7.53 -14.70
N ARG A 126 4.64 -7.20 -15.71
CA ARG A 126 5.08 -6.42 -16.86
C ARG A 126 4.88 -4.93 -16.61
N PRO A 127 5.92 -4.09 -16.80
CA PRO A 127 5.85 -2.64 -16.58
C PRO A 127 4.66 -1.96 -17.30
N GLU A 128 4.34 -2.39 -18.53
CA GLU A 128 3.25 -1.85 -19.34
C GLU A 128 1.85 -2.08 -18.77
N ASN A 129 1.71 -3.00 -17.81
CA ASN A 129 0.43 -3.37 -17.19
C ASN A 129 0.30 -2.86 -15.74
N GLN A 130 1.28 -2.10 -15.24
CA GLN A 130 1.22 -1.57 -13.87
C GLN A 130 -0.01 -0.68 -13.61
N TRP A 131 -0.56 -0.05 -14.66
CA TRP A 131 -1.79 0.74 -14.54
C TRP A 131 -2.99 -0.09 -14.07
N LEU A 132 -3.02 -1.41 -14.30
CA LEU A 132 -4.08 -2.32 -13.83
C LEU A 132 -4.17 -2.43 -12.31
N ILE A 133 -3.11 -2.05 -11.57
CA ILE A 133 -3.13 -2.00 -10.09
C ILE A 133 -4.23 -1.03 -9.59
N GLY A 134 -4.54 0.00 -10.38
CA GLY A 134 -5.55 0.99 -10.07
C GLY A 134 -6.98 0.53 -10.19
N LYS A 135 -7.24 -0.66 -10.76
CA LYS A 135 -8.58 -1.17 -11.09
C LYS A 135 -9.59 -1.06 -9.93
N PRO A 136 -10.90 -0.96 -10.24
CA PRO A 136 -11.94 -0.90 -9.22
C PRO A 136 -12.07 -2.22 -8.44
N SER A 137 -12.64 -2.11 -7.25
CA SER A 137 -13.07 -3.22 -6.40
C SER A 137 -14.50 -3.64 -6.70
N GLY A 138 -15.34 -2.68 -7.12
CA GLY A 138 -16.75 -2.88 -7.45
C GLY A 138 -17.27 -1.80 -8.40
N TYR A 139 -18.53 -1.91 -8.79
CA TYR A 139 -19.24 -0.90 -9.56
C TYR A 139 -20.70 -0.78 -9.09
N TRP A 140 -21.29 0.39 -9.28
CA TRP A 140 -22.66 0.71 -8.89
C TRP A 140 -23.39 1.32 -10.08
N ILE A 141 -24.58 0.78 -10.39
CA ILE A 141 -25.48 1.34 -11.40
C ILE A 141 -26.44 2.27 -10.67
N ASN A 142 -26.33 3.57 -10.93
CA ASN A 142 -27.16 4.61 -10.32
C ASN A 142 -27.91 5.36 -11.43
N GLY A 143 -29.17 4.99 -11.65
CA GLY A 143 -29.94 5.42 -12.82
C GLY A 143 -29.23 4.99 -14.12
N ASN A 144 -29.00 5.94 -15.03
CA ASN A 144 -28.29 5.70 -16.30
C ASN A 144 -26.76 5.78 -16.18
N SER A 145 -26.22 5.93 -14.97
CA SER A 145 -24.78 6.08 -14.76
C SER A 145 -24.15 4.82 -14.17
N LEU A 146 -23.02 4.39 -14.76
CA LEU A 146 -22.15 3.37 -14.19
C LEU A 146 -21.03 4.06 -13.39
N LEU A 147 -20.95 3.77 -12.09
CA LEU A 147 -19.95 4.30 -11.19
C LEU A 147 -18.95 3.20 -10.81
N TYR A 148 -17.67 3.41 -11.05
CA TYR A 148 -16.60 2.49 -10.62
C TYR A 148 -16.14 2.83 -9.21
N LEU A 149 -15.97 1.83 -8.35
CA LEU A 149 -15.64 2.03 -6.94
C LEU A 149 -14.30 1.37 -6.58
N LYS A 150 -13.36 2.15 -6.06
CA LYS A 150 -12.22 1.63 -5.29
C LYS A 150 -12.59 1.58 -3.82
N ILE A 151 -12.74 0.38 -3.26
CA ILE A 151 -13.17 0.21 -1.86
C ILE A 151 -11.97 0.21 -0.92
N LYS A 152 -12.06 0.95 0.18
CA LYS A 152 -11.07 1.02 1.25
C LYS A 152 -11.74 0.82 2.62
N LYS A 153 -11.44 -0.28 3.30
CA LYS A 153 -11.80 -0.46 4.72
C LYS A 153 -10.87 0.40 5.58
N GLN A 154 -11.40 1.42 6.26
CA GLN A 154 -10.59 2.30 7.09
C GLN A 154 -11.40 3.00 8.18
N ILE A 155 -10.80 3.15 9.36
CA ILE A 155 -11.29 3.97 10.46
C ILE A 155 -11.00 5.46 10.18
N ARG A 156 -11.91 6.33 10.60
CA ARG A 156 -11.76 7.79 10.57
C ARG A 156 -10.68 8.27 11.55
N TYR A 157 -9.95 9.30 11.17
CA TYR A 157 -8.97 9.94 12.04
C TYR A 157 -9.59 11.19 12.66
N GLN A 158 -9.79 11.16 13.98
CA GLN A 158 -10.51 12.22 14.70
C GLN A 158 -9.74 13.54 14.65
N GLY A 159 -10.43 14.59 14.21
CA GLY A 159 -10.00 15.99 14.24
C GLY A 159 -8.48 16.21 14.17
N THR A 160 -7.87 16.00 13.00
CA THR A 160 -6.49 16.41 12.62
C THR A 160 -5.57 16.80 13.79
N THR A 161 -5.08 15.79 14.51
CA THR A 161 -4.10 15.92 15.60
C THR A 161 -2.70 15.58 15.08
N GLN A 162 -1.67 16.17 15.71
CA GLN A 162 -0.25 15.90 15.38
C GLN A 162 0.01 14.40 15.29
N GLY A 163 0.41 13.91 14.12
CA GLY A 163 0.87 12.54 13.95
C GLY A 163 2.39 12.50 14.08
N ASN A 164 2.95 11.76 15.05
CA ASN A 164 4.38 11.47 15.18
C ASN A 164 5.31 12.70 14.95
N GLY A 165 5.01 13.84 15.57
CA GLY A 165 5.81 15.06 15.43
C GLY A 165 5.68 15.79 14.09
N THR A 166 4.85 15.31 13.16
CA THR A 166 4.50 16.00 11.91
C THR A 166 3.31 16.93 12.15
N MET A 167 3.49 18.22 11.89
CA MET A 167 2.41 19.20 11.96
C MET A 167 1.46 18.99 10.77
N VAL A 168 0.32 18.35 11.03
CA VAL A 168 -0.73 18.17 10.03
C VAL A 168 -1.73 19.33 10.09
N PRO A 169 -2.24 19.83 8.95
CA PRO A 169 -3.20 20.93 8.93
C PRO A 169 -4.49 20.54 9.66
N LYS A 170 -5.07 21.48 10.43
CA LYS A 170 -6.31 21.26 11.15
C LYS A 170 -7.52 21.66 10.32
N TYR A 171 -8.36 20.70 9.92
CA TYR A 171 -9.53 20.97 9.08
C TYR A 171 -10.83 21.24 9.86
N GLY A 172 -10.81 21.04 11.18
CA GLY A 172 -12.01 21.18 12.03
C GLY A 172 -13.00 20.01 11.91
N CYS A 173 -12.65 18.95 11.19
CA CYS A 173 -13.41 17.70 11.10
C CYS A 173 -12.46 16.51 11.02
N ASP A 174 -13.02 15.31 11.05
CA ASP A 174 -12.27 14.07 10.87
C ASP A 174 -11.68 13.97 9.46
N SER A 175 -10.72 13.06 9.28
CA SER A 175 -10.11 12.78 7.99
C SER A 175 -10.03 11.29 7.68
N LEU A 176 -10.12 10.96 6.39
CA LEU A 176 -9.83 9.65 5.83
C LEU A 176 -8.46 9.71 5.12
N LEU A 177 -7.76 8.59 5.08
CA LEU A 177 -6.41 8.53 4.51
C LEU A 177 -6.44 7.91 3.12
N LEU A 178 -5.75 8.54 2.17
CA LEU A 178 -5.53 7.96 0.85
C LEU A 178 -4.04 7.87 0.56
N GLY A 179 -3.51 6.67 0.39
CA GLY A 179 -2.12 6.51 -0.04
C GLY A 179 -1.86 7.21 -1.38
N LYS A 180 -0.82 8.05 -1.46
CA LYS A 180 -0.44 8.72 -2.71
C LYS A 180 -0.23 7.73 -3.86
N HIS A 181 0.36 6.57 -3.56
CA HIS A 181 0.52 5.49 -4.53
C HIS A 181 -0.83 4.95 -5.03
N VAL A 182 -1.83 4.81 -4.15
CA VAL A 182 -3.17 4.38 -4.55
C VAL A 182 -3.83 5.41 -5.46
N TYR A 183 -3.75 6.69 -5.09
CA TYR A 183 -4.24 7.79 -5.91
C TYR A 183 -3.61 7.78 -7.31
N LYS A 184 -2.26 7.68 -7.39
CA LYS A 184 -1.53 7.58 -8.66
C LYS A 184 -1.99 6.38 -9.49
N ASN A 185 -2.16 5.22 -8.87
CA ASN A 185 -2.62 4.01 -9.56
C ASN A 185 -4.03 4.19 -10.13
N ILE A 186 -4.94 4.80 -9.37
CA ILE A 186 -6.30 5.12 -9.84
C ILE A 186 -6.24 6.06 -11.04
N CYS A 187 -5.45 7.14 -10.97
CA CYS A 187 -5.29 8.09 -12.08
C CYS A 187 -4.73 7.41 -13.34
N ALA A 188 -3.74 6.53 -13.18
CA ALA A 188 -3.19 5.76 -14.29
C ALA A 188 -4.26 4.84 -14.90
N PHE A 189 -5.05 4.17 -14.05
CA PHE A 189 -6.11 3.27 -14.51
C PHE A 189 -7.20 4.01 -15.29
N THR A 190 -7.74 5.09 -14.74
CA THR A 190 -8.84 5.83 -15.39
C THR A 190 -8.40 6.42 -16.73
N LYS A 191 -7.17 6.95 -16.81
CA LYS A 191 -6.60 7.45 -18.06
C LYS A 191 -6.49 6.35 -19.12
N ASN A 192 -5.93 5.18 -18.77
CA ASN A 192 -5.73 4.08 -19.73
C ASN A 192 -7.05 3.40 -20.12
N ALA A 193 -7.99 3.30 -19.19
CA ALA A 193 -9.30 2.68 -19.43
C ALA A 193 -10.32 3.64 -20.10
N GLY A 194 -9.95 4.90 -20.35
CA GLY A 194 -10.87 5.90 -20.92
C GLY A 194 -12.04 6.27 -20.00
N ILE A 195 -11.90 6.08 -18.68
CA ILE A 195 -12.95 6.37 -17.70
C ILE A 195 -12.82 7.83 -17.26
N ARG A 196 -13.89 8.62 -17.44
CA ARG A 196 -13.88 10.01 -16.97
C ARG A 196 -13.83 10.07 -15.44
N PRO A 197 -13.08 11.00 -14.82
CA PRO A 197 -12.88 11.06 -13.37
C PRO A 197 -14.16 11.20 -12.53
N GLU A 198 -15.25 11.72 -13.11
CA GLU A 198 -16.54 11.87 -12.41
C GLU A 198 -17.22 10.53 -12.16
N PHE A 199 -16.88 9.48 -12.93
CA PHE A 199 -17.49 8.15 -12.79
C PHE A 199 -16.65 7.20 -11.95
N TYR A 200 -15.39 7.55 -11.65
CA TYR A 200 -14.55 6.75 -10.78
C TYR A 200 -14.56 7.32 -9.36
N HIS A 201 -15.00 6.53 -8.39
CA HIS A 201 -15.13 6.93 -7.00
C HIS A 201 -14.27 6.08 -6.08
N ILE A 202 -13.91 6.68 -4.95
CA ILE A 202 -13.29 5.97 -3.84
C ILE A 202 -14.35 5.85 -2.75
N ALA A 203 -14.61 4.63 -2.32
CA ALA A 203 -15.58 4.31 -1.28
C ALA A 203 -14.83 3.86 -0.02
N TYR A 204 -14.93 4.64 1.04
CA TYR A 204 -14.39 4.31 2.35
C TYR A 204 -15.45 3.63 3.20
N LEU A 205 -15.16 2.41 3.63
CA LEU A 205 -16.02 1.64 4.50
C LEU A 205 -15.49 1.69 5.94
N ASP A 206 -16.31 2.23 6.83
CA ASP A 206 -16.03 2.34 8.27
C ASP A 206 -16.87 1.30 9.02
N GLY A 207 -16.37 0.06 9.04
CA GLY A 207 -17.10 -1.11 9.53
C GLY A 207 -18.41 -1.34 8.77
N GLU A 208 -19.48 -1.64 9.51
CA GLU A 208 -20.83 -1.77 8.96
C GLU A 208 -21.69 -0.52 9.22
N ASN A 209 -21.06 0.57 9.70
CA ASN A 209 -21.78 1.74 10.20
C ASN A 209 -22.00 2.81 9.13
N SER A 210 -21.00 3.00 8.26
CA SER A 210 -21.08 4.03 7.22
C SER A 210 -20.17 3.76 6.04
N VAL A 211 -20.59 4.28 4.88
CA VAL A 211 -19.74 4.40 3.70
C VAL A 211 -19.66 5.85 3.25
N ALA A 212 -18.44 6.35 3.05
CA ALA A 212 -18.15 7.69 2.56
C ALA A 212 -17.58 7.60 1.13
N ILE A 213 -18.19 8.32 0.19
CA ILE A 213 -17.86 8.22 -1.23
C ILE A 213 -17.45 9.59 -1.77
N ILE A 214 -16.34 9.64 -2.52
CA ILE A 214 -15.87 10.83 -3.25
C ILE A 214 -15.50 10.45 -4.69
N SER A 215 -15.84 11.28 -5.66
CA SER A 215 -15.41 11.09 -7.05
C SER A 215 -13.94 11.48 -7.24
N LEU A 216 -13.27 10.90 -8.23
CA LEU A 216 -11.90 11.26 -8.56
C LEU A 216 -11.82 12.72 -9.03
N ALA A 217 -12.83 13.23 -9.75
CA ALA A 217 -12.92 14.63 -10.14
C ALA A 217 -12.91 15.59 -8.92
N GLN A 218 -13.75 15.31 -7.92
CA GLN A 218 -13.79 16.09 -6.68
C GLN A 218 -12.48 15.98 -5.91
N LEU A 219 -11.91 14.77 -5.82
CA LEU A 219 -10.63 14.55 -5.17
C LEU A 219 -9.49 15.31 -5.85
N ASN A 220 -9.42 15.30 -7.19
CA ASN A 220 -8.41 16.04 -7.94
C ASN A 220 -8.49 17.54 -7.64
N THR A 221 -9.71 18.09 -7.67
CA THR A 221 -9.96 19.50 -7.34
C THR A 221 -9.52 19.81 -5.91
N LEU A 222 -9.84 18.93 -4.97
CA LEU A 222 -9.49 19.08 -3.56
C LEU A 222 -7.96 19.06 -3.34
N LEU A 223 -7.25 18.17 -4.04
CA LEU A 223 -5.78 18.08 -3.95
C LEU A 223 -5.08 19.28 -4.60
N GLU A 224 -5.68 19.87 -5.63
CA GLU A 224 -5.14 21.05 -6.31
C GLU A 224 -5.42 22.35 -5.54
N LYS A 225 -6.67 22.55 -5.10
CA LYS A 225 -7.13 23.82 -4.50
C LYS A 225 -7.06 23.84 -2.97
N GLY A 226 -6.86 22.68 -2.35
CA GLY A 226 -6.96 22.53 -0.90
C GLY A 226 -8.40 22.52 -0.39
N TYR A 227 -8.53 22.44 0.93
CA TYR A 227 -9.79 22.47 1.68
C TYR A 227 -9.90 23.78 2.46
N ASN A 228 -10.91 24.60 2.18
CA ASN A 228 -11.13 25.90 2.83
C ASN A 228 -9.88 26.80 2.87
N GLY A 229 -9.12 26.83 1.76
CA GLY A 229 -7.88 27.61 1.64
C GLY A 229 -6.64 26.95 2.27
N ILE A 230 -6.78 25.72 2.81
CA ILE A 230 -5.69 24.96 3.43
C ILE A 230 -5.28 23.83 2.49
N ALA A 231 -3.99 23.77 2.14
CA ALA A 231 -3.45 22.66 1.33
C ALA A 231 -3.71 21.29 1.99
N ILE A 232 -3.92 20.26 1.17
CA ILE A 232 -4.18 18.93 1.70
C ILE A 232 -2.94 18.36 2.37
N GLY A 233 -3.05 18.16 3.68
CA GLY A 233 -2.03 17.58 4.54
C GLY A 233 -1.65 16.16 4.18
N GLU A 234 -0.43 15.83 4.55
CA GLU A 234 0.16 14.51 4.36
C GLU A 234 0.42 13.83 5.69
N TYR A 235 0.06 12.57 5.76
CA TYR A 235 0.32 11.69 6.89
C TYR A 235 1.35 10.63 6.48
N PRO A 236 2.35 10.32 7.32
CA PRO A 236 3.35 9.31 7.00
C PRO A 236 2.75 7.99 6.53
N GLY A 237 3.43 7.30 5.62
CA GLY A 237 3.04 5.94 5.21
C GLY A 237 2.94 4.98 6.40
N LYS A 238 2.21 3.87 6.25
CA LYS A 238 2.21 2.81 7.29
C LYS A 238 3.60 2.16 7.45
N ARG A 239 4.46 2.33 6.44
CA ARG A 239 5.83 1.83 6.40
C ARG A 239 6.74 2.91 5.78
N PRO A 240 8.03 2.94 6.12
CA PRO A 240 8.98 3.92 5.59
C PRO A 240 9.16 3.86 4.06
N ASP A 241 8.96 2.68 3.45
CA ASP A 241 9.08 2.47 2.00
C ASP A 241 7.87 2.95 1.20
N LEU A 242 6.75 3.26 1.87
CA LEU A 242 5.52 3.68 1.21
C LEU A 242 5.41 5.20 1.19
N PRO A 243 4.99 5.79 0.05
CA PRO A 243 4.69 7.21 -0.01
C PRO A 243 3.68 7.63 1.05
N ASN A 244 3.76 8.90 1.45
CA ASN A 244 2.79 9.54 2.32
C ASN A 244 1.34 9.35 1.84
N ARG A 245 0.42 9.52 2.78
CA ARG A 245 -1.02 9.42 2.58
C ARG A 245 -1.62 10.81 2.64
N TYR A 246 -2.53 11.15 1.73
CA TYR A 246 -3.32 12.36 1.84
C TYR A 246 -4.33 12.24 2.98
N MET A 247 -4.51 13.32 3.73
CA MET A 247 -5.54 13.47 4.75
C MET A 247 -6.75 14.17 4.14
N ILE A 248 -7.77 13.41 3.77
CA ILE A 248 -8.97 13.91 3.09
C ILE A 248 -10.06 14.22 4.14
N PRO A 249 -10.50 15.47 4.28
CA PRO A 249 -11.55 15.86 5.22
C PRO A 249 -12.88 15.13 4.94
N VAL A 250 -13.52 14.56 5.96
CA VAL A 250 -14.75 13.76 5.81
C VAL A 250 -15.94 14.55 5.24
N THR A 251 -15.97 15.87 5.44
CA THR A 251 -17.00 16.78 4.92
C THR A 251 -17.02 16.88 3.40
N CYS A 252 -15.94 16.46 2.73
CA CYS A 252 -15.86 16.42 1.26
C CYS A 252 -16.56 15.19 0.66
N PHE A 253 -16.99 14.24 1.49
CA PHE A 253 -17.57 12.99 1.03
C PHE A 253 -19.09 13.01 1.11
N LYS A 254 -19.71 12.24 0.24
CA LYS A 254 -21.12 11.85 0.40
C LYS A 254 -21.18 10.62 1.31
N GLU A 255 -21.87 10.74 2.44
CA GLU A 255 -22.02 9.64 3.40
C GLU A 255 -23.36 8.92 3.27
N TYR A 256 -23.33 7.61 3.53
CA TYR A 256 -24.50 6.74 3.67
C TYR A 256 -24.35 5.91 4.95
N ARG A 257 -25.43 5.81 5.74
CA ARG A 257 -25.54 5.17 7.06
C ARG A 257 -26.84 4.35 7.18
#